data_AF-A0A815FRI4-F1
#
_entry.id   AF-A0A815FRI4-F1
#
_cell.length_a   1.000
_cell.length_b   1.000
_cell.length_c   1.000
_cell.angle_alpha   90.00
_cell.angle_beta   90.00
_cell.angle_gamma   90.00
#
_symmetry.space_group_name_H-M   'P 1'
#
loop_
_entity.id
_entity.type
_entity.pdbx_description
1 polymer ?
#
loop_
_entity_poly.entity_id
_entity_poly.type
_entity_poly.pdbx_seq_one_letter_code
_entity_poly.pdbx_strand_id
1 'polypeptide(L)'
;MLYLMSPLDTQTRLPVYQIGDRHVDIERGPLISLTKQIGRFEFSAIHQIDISSYGETMQHVQALSIPSQLHLHYWTFDYLLERAKKINGTSVPSLAKSKTSDNKTE
;
A
#
# COMPACT_ATOMS: atom_id res chain seq x y z
N MET A 1 10.89 -11.34 7.50
CA MET A 1 11.44 -10.10 6.91
C MET A 1 12.80 -10.43 6.35
N LEU A 2 12.95 -10.28 5.04
CA LEU A 2 14.22 -10.38 4.33
C LEU A 2 14.68 -8.96 3.97
N TYR A 3 15.94 -8.81 3.57
CA TYR A 3 16.45 -7.55 3.07
C TYR A 3 17.06 -7.75 1.69
N LEU A 4 16.64 -6.94 0.73
CA LEU A 4 17.38 -6.80 -0.53
C LEU A 4 18.51 -5.80 -0.31
N MET A 5 19.70 -6.17 -0.78
CA MET A 5 20.83 -5.26 -0.85
C MET A 5 20.86 -4.61 -2.23
N SER A 6 21.04 -3.29 -2.28
CA SER A 6 21.18 -2.63 -3.57
C SER A 6 22.57 -2.95 -4.16
N PRO A 7 22.68 -3.25 -5.47
CA PRO A 7 23.98 -3.54 -6.10
C PRO A 7 24.93 -2.34 -6.14
N LEU A 8 24.39 -1.11 -6.09
CA LEU A 8 25.15 0.14 -6.19
C LEU A 8 25.51 0.75 -4.83
N ASP A 9 24.78 0.40 -3.77
CA ASP A 9 25.01 0.92 -2.43
C ASP A 9 24.78 -0.19 -1.38
N THR A 10 25.88 -0.64 -0.78
CA THR A 10 25.92 -1.69 0.23
C THR A 10 25.27 -1.27 1.56
N GLN A 11 25.02 0.04 1.77
CA GLN A 11 24.40 0.54 3.00
C GLN A 11 22.87 0.55 2.94
N THR A 12 22.28 0.62 1.74
CA THR A 12 20.82 0.67 1.59
C THR A 12 20.23 -0.74 1.60
N ARG A 13 19.64 -1.13 2.74
CA ARG A 13 18.87 -2.36 2.90
C ARG A 13 17.38 -2.08 2.72
N LEU A 14 16.75 -2.74 1.75
CA LEU A 14 15.31 -2.62 1.51
C LEU A 14 14.57 -3.77 2.19
N PRO A 15 13.64 -3.50 3.13
CA PRO A 15 12.85 -4.55 3.76
C PRO A 15 11.93 -5.22 2.72
N VAL A 16 11.94 -6.54 2.73
CA VAL A 16 11.12 -7.39 1.85
C VAL A 16 10.29 -8.35 2.69
N TYR A 17 9.02 -8.41 2.37
CA TYR A 17 8.04 -9.29 2.99
C TYR A 17 7.56 -10.31 1.98
N GLN A 18 7.48 -11.56 2.41
CA GLN A 18 6.98 -12.66 1.60
C GLN A 18 5.80 -13.30 2.33
N ILE A 19 4.70 -13.52 1.59
CA ILE A 19 3.52 -14.23 2.07
C ILE A 19 3.32 -15.47 1.18
N GLY A 20 3.40 -16.64 1.80
CA GLY A 20 3.36 -17.92 1.07
C GLY A 20 4.51 -18.05 0.07
N ASP A 21 4.28 -18.75 -1.03
CA ASP A 21 5.34 -19.13 -1.97
C ASP A 21 5.52 -18.16 -3.13
N ARG A 22 4.51 -17.33 -3.44
CA ARG A 22 4.47 -16.53 -4.69
C ARG A 22 4.31 -15.02 -4.50
N HIS A 23 3.94 -14.56 -3.30
CA HIS A 23 3.68 -13.14 -3.07
C HIS A 23 4.83 -12.50 -2.30
N VAL A 24 5.48 -11.52 -2.93
CA VAL A 24 6.60 -10.76 -2.37
C VAL A 24 6.30 -9.28 -2.55
N ASP A 25 6.45 -8.52 -1.47
CA ASP A 25 6.18 -7.09 -1.45
C ASP A 25 7.26 -6.31 -0.68
N ILE A 26 7.43 -5.04 -1.02
CA ILE A 26 8.41 -4.12 -0.45
C ILE A 26 7.66 -3.00 0.26
N GLU A 27 7.66 -3.06 1.59
CA GLU A 27 6.87 -2.16 2.42
C GLU A 27 7.73 -1.46 3.47
N ARG A 28 7.37 -0.23 3.82
CA ARG A 28 8.04 0.53 4.87
C ARG A 28 7.38 0.28 6.23
N GLY A 29 8.19 -0.13 7.20
CA GLY A 29 7.74 -0.38 8.58
C GLY A 29 7.39 -1.85 8.85
N PRO A 30 7.03 -2.20 10.10
CA PRO A 30 6.70 -3.56 10.48
C PRO A 30 5.31 -3.97 9.98
N LEU A 31 5.17 -5.23 9.56
CA LEU A 31 3.88 -5.84 9.23
C LEU A 31 3.35 -6.71 10.39
N ILE A 32 2.05 -7.03 10.34
CA ILE A 32 1.44 -8.03 11.22
C ILE A 32 2.15 -9.38 11.07
N SER A 33 2.26 -10.15 12.15
CA SER A 33 3.07 -11.37 12.17
C SER A 33 2.43 -12.53 11.42
N LEU A 34 1.10 -12.67 11.50
CA LEU A 34 0.37 -13.80 10.94
C LEU A 34 -0.92 -13.34 10.28
N THR A 35 -1.27 -13.93 9.14
CA THR A 35 -2.55 -13.68 8.45
C THR A 35 -3.76 -14.07 9.29
N LYS A 36 -3.62 -15.03 10.22
CA LYS A 36 -4.65 -15.39 11.21
C LYS A 36 -5.08 -14.24 12.13
N GLN A 37 -4.26 -13.19 12.23
CA GLN A 37 -4.61 -11.99 13.01
C GLN A 37 -5.63 -11.12 12.27
N ILE A 38 -5.78 -11.29 10.95
CA ILE A 38 -6.85 -10.68 10.16
C ILE A 38 -8.13 -11.48 10.44
N GLY A 39 -9.14 -10.82 11.00
CA GLY A 39 -10.44 -11.42 11.32
C GLY A 39 -11.39 -11.36 10.13
N ARG A 40 -12.22 -10.31 10.07
CA ARG A 40 -13.12 -10.05 8.93
C ARG A 40 -12.43 -9.07 7.97
N PHE A 41 -12.46 -9.38 6.67
CA PHE A 41 -11.91 -8.56 5.60
C PHE A 41 -12.91 -8.49 4.44
N GLU A 42 -13.16 -7.30 3.91
CA GLU A 42 -14.06 -7.11 2.78
C GLU A 42 -13.63 -5.90 1.92
N PHE A 43 -13.74 -6.02 0.60
CA PHE A 43 -13.51 -4.91 -0.33
C PHE A 43 -14.66 -3.90 -0.22
N SER A 44 -14.35 -2.62 -0.10
CA SER A 44 -15.37 -1.57 0.04
C SER A 44 -15.73 -0.95 -1.30
N ALA A 45 -14.75 -0.45 -2.06
CA ALA A 45 -14.95 0.24 -3.31
C ALA A 45 -13.69 0.20 -4.20
N ILE A 46 -13.90 0.38 -5.51
CA ILE A 46 -12.84 0.63 -6.48
C ILE A 46 -13.07 2.01 -7.07
N HIS A 47 -12.07 2.87 -6.95
CA HIS A 47 -12.11 4.23 -7.49
C HIS A 47 -11.15 4.37 -8.66
N GLN A 48 -11.56 5.07 -9.70
CA GLN A 48 -10.67 5.47 -10.78
C GLN A 48 -10.02 6.80 -10.41
N ILE A 49 -8.69 6.87 -10.53
CA ILE A 49 -7.90 8.05 -10.25
C ILE A 49 -7.10 8.40 -11.49
N ASP A 50 -7.32 9.59 -12.01
CA ASP A 50 -6.57 10.13 -13.13
C ASP A 50 -5.25 10.71 -12.64
N ILE A 51 -4.14 10.10 -13.07
CA ILE A 51 -2.81 10.56 -12.70
C ILE A 51 -2.15 11.17 -13.92
N SER A 52 -2.25 12.50 -14.02
CA SER A 52 -1.70 13.28 -15.12
C SER A 52 -0.20 13.00 -15.37
N SER A 53 0.56 12.66 -14.32
CA SER A 53 1.99 12.36 -14.43
C SER A 53 2.31 11.01 -15.08
N TYR A 54 1.41 10.03 -15.03
CA TYR A 54 1.60 8.71 -15.64
C TYR A 54 0.94 8.61 -17.02
N GLY A 55 0.05 9.55 -17.38
CA GLY A 55 -0.69 9.52 -18.64
C GLY A 55 -1.78 8.44 -18.71
N GLU A 56 -2.04 7.74 -17.60
CA GLU A 56 -2.97 6.63 -17.49
C GLU A 56 -3.89 6.77 -16.27
N THR A 57 -5.06 6.14 -16.35
CA THR A 57 -6.02 6.04 -15.24
C THR A 57 -5.64 4.86 -14.35
N MET A 58 -5.48 5.09 -13.04
CA MET A 58 -5.19 4.03 -12.07
C MET A 58 -6.42 3.64 -11.28
N GLN A 59 -6.51 2.36 -10.89
CA GLN A 59 -7.57 1.85 -10.02
C GLN A 59 -7.09 1.80 -8.57
N HIS A 60 -7.72 2.59 -7.71
CA HIS A 60 -7.53 2.54 -6.26
C HIS A 60 -8.56 1.60 -5.65
N VAL A 61 -8.09 0.41 -5.24
CA VAL A 61 -8.90 -0.59 -4.54
C VAL A 61 -8.84 -0.32 -3.04
N GLN A 62 -10.00 -0.15 -2.41
CA GLN A 62 -10.11 0.06 -0.96
C GLN A 62 -10.83 -1.11 -0.31
N ALA A 63 -10.43 -1.42 0.91
CA ALA A 63 -10.97 -2.51 1.71
C ALA A 63 -10.96 -2.16 3.19
N LEU A 64 -11.81 -2.85 3.94
CA LEU A 64 -11.90 -2.75 5.39
C LEU A 64 -11.53 -4.10 6.01
N SER A 65 -10.69 -4.08 7.04
CA SER A 65 -10.36 -5.25 7.83
C SER A 65 -10.49 -4.98 9.32
N ILE A 66 -10.86 -6.02 10.06
CA ILE A 66 -11.00 -6.00 11.51
C ILE A 66 -10.14 -7.13 12.08
N PRO A 67 -9.29 -6.86 13.08
CA PRO A 67 -8.44 -7.89 13.66
C PRO A 67 -9.27 -8.97 14.36
N SER A 68 -8.79 -10.21 14.33
CA SER A 68 -9.47 -11.38 14.92
C SER A 68 -9.80 -11.22 16.42
N GLN A 69 -9.04 -10.39 17.13
CA GLN A 69 -9.22 -10.12 18.55
C GLN A 69 -10.38 -9.15 18.83
N LEU A 70 -10.82 -8.38 17.84
CA LEU A 70 -11.90 -7.42 17.99
C LEU A 70 -13.20 -8.00 17.44
N HIS A 71 -14.08 -8.39 18.36
CA HIS A 71 -15.41 -8.85 18.00
C HIS A 71 -16.33 -7.66 17.71
N LEU A 72 -16.82 -7.57 16.49
CA LEU A 72 -17.85 -6.62 16.09
C LEU A 72 -19.13 -7.36 15.76
N HIS A 73 -20.26 -6.75 16.10
CA HIS A 73 -21.55 -7.20 15.62
C HIS A 73 -21.62 -7.06 14.10
N TYR A 74 -22.32 -7.97 13.41
CA TYR A 74 -22.35 -8.01 11.95
C TYR A 74 -22.81 -6.67 11.35
N TRP A 75 -23.86 -6.06 11.93
CA TRP A 75 -24.41 -4.78 11.49
C TRP A 75 -23.41 -3.61 11.64
N THR A 76 -22.59 -3.63 12.69
CA THR A 76 -21.58 -2.59 12.90
C THR A 76 -20.50 -2.66 11.83
N PHE A 77 -20.09 -3.86 11.44
CA PHE A 77 -19.16 -4.03 10.33
C PHE A 77 -19.76 -3.50 9.02
N ASP A 78 -21.01 -3.83 8.72
CA ASP A 78 -21.66 -3.39 7.49
C ASP A 78 -21.76 -1.86 7.44
N TYR A 79 -22.07 -1.22 8.57
CA TYR A 79 -22.05 0.24 8.68
C TYR A 79 -20.64 0.84 8.45
N LEU A 80 -19.59 0.23 8.98
CA LEU A 80 -18.21 0.65 8.71
C LEU A 80 -17.82 0.46 7.24
N LEU A 81 -18.29 -0.62 6.63
CA LEU A 81 -18.05 -0.91 5.21
C LEU A 81 -18.67 0.16 4.32
N GLU A 82 -19.91 0.59 4.62
CA GLU A 82 -20.55 1.72 3.91
C GLU A 82 -19.73 3.01 4.02
N ARG A 83 -19.14 3.29 5.19
CA ARG A 83 -18.25 4.46 5.35
C ARG A 83 -16.93 4.30 4.59
N ALA A 84 -16.40 3.09 4.54
CA ALA A 84 -15.15 2.77 3.84
C ALA A 84 -15.27 2.85 2.31
N LYS A 85 -16.47 3.04 1.75
CA LYS A 85 -16.67 3.33 0.31
C LYS A 85 -16.28 4.75 -0.09
N LYS A 86 -16.13 5.66 0.89
CA LYS A 86 -15.69 7.03 0.62
C LYS A 86 -14.19 7.02 0.33
N ILE A 87 -13.79 7.58 -0.81
CA ILE A 87 -12.39 7.66 -1.20
C ILE A 87 -11.53 8.35 -0.13
N ASN A 88 -10.49 7.66 0.33
CA ASN A 88 -9.47 8.22 1.21
C ASN A 88 -8.59 9.23 0.46
N GLY A 89 -8.38 10.41 1.06
CA GLY A 89 -7.53 11.48 0.51
C GLY A 89 -6.04 11.24 0.69
N THR A 90 -5.56 10.04 0.41
CA THR A 90 -4.14 9.67 0.51
C THR A 90 -3.34 10.25 -0.66
N SER A 91 -2.03 10.44 -0.47
CA SER A 91 -1.14 10.88 -1.54
C SER A 91 -1.20 9.90 -2.71
N VAL A 92 -1.52 10.43 -3.89
CA VAL A 92 -1.48 9.70 -5.16
C VAL A 92 -0.02 9.57 -5.60
N PRO A 93 0.41 8.43 -6.17
CA PRO A 93 1.75 8.30 -6.70
C PRO A 93 1.97 9.32 -7.83
N SER A 94 3.11 10.01 -7.79
CA SER A 94 3.54 10.91 -8.85
C SER A 94 4.95 10.52 -9.30
N LEU A 95 5.23 10.65 -10.60
CA LEU A 95 6.62 10.56 -11.07
C LEU A 95 7.40 11.73 -10.47
N ALA A 96 8.40 11.43 -9.63
CA ALA A 96 9.37 12.42 -9.23
C ALA A 96 10.09 12.92 -10.49
N LYS A 97 10.04 14.23 -10.76
CA LYS A 97 10.86 14.82 -11.82
C LYS A 97 12.33 14.54 -11.45
N SER A 98 13.05 13.83 -12.31
CA SER A 98 14.49 13.66 -12.18
C SER A 98 15.11 15.05 -12.07
N LYS A 99 15.90 15.30 -11.01
CA LYS A 99 16.73 16.50 -10.96
C LYS A 99 17.72 16.41 -12.11
N THR A 100 17.44 17.06 -13.23
CA THR A 100 18.44 17.34 -14.26
C THR A 100 19.51 18.17 -13.57
N SER A 101 20.69 17.57 -13.38
CA SER A 101 21.88 18.29 -12.94
C SER A 101 22.30 19.24 -14.05
N ASP A 102 21.77 20.46 -14.02
CA ASP A 102 22.30 21.58 -14.80
C ASP A 102 23.67 21.95 -14.24
N ASN A 103 24.70 21.20 -14.64
CA ASN A 103 26.08 21.66 -14.54
C ASN A 103 26.27 22.73 -15.63
N LYS A 104 25.97 23.99 -15.30
CA LYS A 104 26.48 25.13 -16.08
C LYS A 104 27.94 25.36 -15.69
N THR A 105 28.81 25.05 -16.64
CA THR A 105 30.19 25.48 -16.74
C THR A 105 30.25 27.00 -16.73
N GLU A 106 30.99 27.59 -15.79
CA GLU A 106 31.65 28.88 -15.93
C GLU A 106 33.11 28.73 -15.50
#